data_AF-A0A9Q3C1V4-F1
#
_entry.id   AF-A0A9Q3C1V4-F1
#
_cell.length_a   1.000
_cell.length_b   1.000
_cell.length_c   1.000
_cell.angle_alpha   90.00
_cell.angle_beta   90.00
_cell.angle_gamma   90.00
#
_symmetry.space_group_name_H-M   'P 1'
#
loop_
_entity.id
_entity.type
_entity.pdbx_description
1 polymer ?
#
loop_
_entity_poly.entity_id
_entity_poly.type
_entity_poly.pdbx_seq_one_letter_code
_entity_poly.pdbx_strand_id
1 'polypeptide(L)'
;MEYIHGTTTNITVCIHNSQHPLIIDRGAHCLIMARNDMHIHFPKWEKQLLPTKAKNFKSASGKMTSIETIIKEIIIPHTKGNIRLNSEFFVLEDAHIQGFLLGTDYQRMYGIDIYNSQNRHITIGKKRRTNFYLKYTKYLPMTL
;
A
#
# COMPACT_ATOMS: atom_id res chain seq x y z
N MET A 1 0.91 31.49 2.34
CA MET A 1 0.89 30.22 1.58
C MET A 1 0.36 29.16 2.51
N GLU A 2 -0.87 28.70 2.30
CA GLU A 2 -1.43 27.57 3.06
C GLU A 2 -0.68 26.30 2.66
N TYR A 3 0.09 25.76 3.60
CA TYR A 3 0.55 24.38 3.52
C TYR A 3 -0.69 23.49 3.62
N ILE A 4 -1.17 22.95 2.49
CA ILE A 4 -2.12 21.85 2.51
C ILE A 4 -1.37 20.70 3.18
N HIS A 5 -1.61 20.50 4.49
CA HIS A 5 -1.13 19.35 5.22
C HIS A 5 -1.58 18.12 4.43
N GLY A 6 -0.64 17.42 3.80
CA GLY A 6 -0.95 16.28 2.96
C GLY A 6 -1.64 15.23 3.81
N THR A 7 -2.96 15.16 3.75
CA THR A 7 -3.69 14.11 4.46
C THR A 7 -3.27 12.79 3.83
N THR A 8 -2.71 11.86 4.59
CA THR A 8 -2.29 10.54 4.06
C THR A 8 -3.53 9.70 3.73
N THR A 9 -3.60 9.03 2.58
CA THR A 9 -4.73 8.16 2.22
C THR A 9 -4.48 6.76 2.77
N ASN A 10 -4.98 6.44 3.96
CA ASN A 10 -4.76 5.13 4.57
C ASN A 10 -6.00 4.25 4.44
N ILE A 11 -5.82 3.02 3.97
CA ILE A 11 -6.81 1.95 4.07
C ILE A 11 -6.28 0.78 4.86
N THR A 12 -7.19 0.01 5.45
CA THR A 12 -6.85 -1.30 6.02
C THR A 12 -7.00 -2.35 4.93
N VAL A 13 -5.95 -3.15 4.74
CA VAL A 13 -5.92 -4.29 3.82
C VAL A 13 -5.56 -5.56 4.58
N CYS A 14 -5.92 -6.71 4.03
CA CYS A 14 -5.44 -7.99 4.54
C CYS A 14 -4.32 -8.51 3.65
N ILE A 15 -3.19 -8.89 4.25
CA ILE A 15 -2.12 -9.66 3.60
C ILE A 15 -1.82 -10.85 4.50
N HIS A 16 -1.80 -12.06 3.93
CA HIS A 16 -1.55 -13.29 4.70
C HIS A 16 -2.44 -13.42 5.95
N ASN A 17 -3.74 -13.17 5.79
CA ASN A 17 -4.76 -13.22 6.84
C ASN A 17 -4.58 -12.23 8.01
N SER A 18 -3.65 -11.27 7.89
CA SER A 18 -3.42 -10.22 8.88
C SER A 18 -3.78 -8.85 8.31
N GLN A 19 -4.31 -7.97 9.15
CA GLN A 19 -4.67 -6.61 8.75
C GLN A 19 -3.47 -5.66 8.85
N HIS A 20 -3.27 -4.86 7.81
CA HIS A 20 -2.19 -3.89 7.73
C HIS A 20 -2.67 -2.56 7.17
N PRO A 21 -2.06 -1.43 7.59
CA PRO A 21 -2.26 -0.16 6.92
C PRO A 21 -1.57 -0.17 5.56
N LEU A 22 -2.28 0.32 4.55
CA LEU A 22 -1.78 0.61 3.21
C LEU A 22 -2.02 2.09 2.89
N ILE A 23 -0.93 2.81 2.66
CA ILE A 23 -0.91 4.20 2.23
C ILE A 23 -1.05 4.21 0.71
N ILE A 24 -2.03 4.93 0.17
CA ILE A 24 -2.12 5.20 -1.26
C ILE A 24 -1.45 6.54 -1.53
N ASP A 25 -0.29 6.50 -2.19
CA ASP A 25 0.56 7.66 -2.41
C ASP A 25 0.73 7.95 -3.90
N ARG A 26 0.35 9.15 -4.32
CA ARG A 26 0.56 9.63 -5.69
C ARG A 26 2.00 10.05 -5.97
N GLY A 27 2.77 10.39 -4.93
CA GLY A 27 4.19 10.72 -5.01
C GLY A 27 5.08 9.51 -5.24
N ALA A 28 4.57 8.31 -4.97
CA ALA A 28 5.31 7.07 -5.16
C ALA A 28 5.06 6.44 -6.53
N HIS A 29 6.14 5.94 -7.13
CA HIS A 29 6.05 5.27 -8.41
C HIS A 29 5.51 3.85 -8.30
N CYS A 30 5.94 3.11 -7.28
CA CYS A 30 5.65 1.69 -7.13
C CYS A 30 5.13 1.31 -5.75
N LEU A 31 4.63 0.08 -5.65
CA LEU A 31 4.31 -0.54 -4.38
C LEU A 31 5.60 -0.90 -3.61
N ILE A 32 5.70 -0.45 -2.37
CA ILE A 32 6.88 -0.64 -1.52
C ILE A 32 6.52 -1.12 -0.12
N MET A 33 7.48 -1.81 0.49
CA MET A 33 7.43 -2.26 1.88
C MET A 33 8.79 -2.00 2.53
N ALA A 34 8.80 -1.58 3.80
CA ALA A 34 10.03 -1.46 4.57
C ALA A 34 10.53 -2.85 4.98
N ARG A 35 11.86 -3.06 4.98
CA ARG A 35 12.47 -4.33 5.41
C ARG A 35 12.03 -4.74 6.82
N ASN A 36 11.90 -3.79 7.74
CA ASN A 36 11.49 -4.07 9.11
C ASN A 36 10.07 -4.64 9.18
N ASP A 37 9.15 -4.15 8.36
CA ASP A 37 7.77 -4.67 8.31
C ASP A 37 7.73 -6.12 7.78
N MET A 38 8.67 -6.52 6.91
CA MET A 38 8.80 -7.91 6.45
C MET A 38 9.10 -8.87 7.59
N HIS A 39 10.08 -8.52 8.43
CA HIS A 39 10.48 -9.34 9.58
C HIS A 39 9.33 -9.54 10.59
N ILE A 40 8.49 -8.52 10.74
CA ILE A 40 7.37 -8.55 11.69
C ILE A 40 6.18 -9.34 11.13
N HIS A 41 5.84 -9.13 9.86
CA HIS A 41 4.57 -9.60 9.31
C HIS A 41 4.65 -10.87 8.46
N PHE A 42 5.84 -11.22 7.93
CA PHE A 42 6.00 -12.33 7.00
C PHE A 42 7.15 -13.25 7.43
N PRO A 43 6.93 -14.20 8.37
CA PRO A 43 7.99 -15.12 8.78
C PRO A 43 8.51 -15.94 7.59
N LYS A 44 9.83 -16.11 7.50
CA LYS A 44 10.54 -16.80 6.39
C LYS A 44 10.34 -16.13 5.02
N TRP A 45 10.20 -14.81 5.01
CA TRP A 45 10.09 -14.03 3.78
C TRP A 45 11.32 -14.16 2.89
N GLU A 46 12.49 -14.40 3.48
CA GLU A 46 13.78 -14.44 2.80
C GLU A 46 13.82 -15.50 1.70
N LYS A 47 13.10 -16.61 1.89
CA LYS A 47 13.01 -17.70 0.92
C LYS A 47 12.05 -17.42 -0.24
N GLN A 48 11.29 -16.34 -0.17
CA GLN A 48 10.26 -15.95 -1.14
C GLN A 48 10.68 -14.74 -1.96
N LEU A 49 11.89 -14.23 -1.70
CA LEU A 49 12.44 -13.10 -2.41
C LEU A 49 12.79 -13.47 -3.83
N LEU A 50 12.50 -12.54 -4.71
CA LEU A 50 12.85 -12.58 -6.12
C LEU A 50 13.91 -11.51 -6.37
N PRO A 51 14.90 -11.80 -7.25
CA PRO A 51 15.90 -10.82 -7.59
C PRO A 51 15.26 -9.58 -8.20
N THR A 52 15.58 -8.41 -7.64
CA THR A 52 15.11 -7.12 -8.19
C THR A 52 15.72 -6.87 -9.56
N LYS A 53 14.91 -6.45 -10.53
CA LYS A 53 15.46 -5.76 -11.71
C LYS A 53 16.04 -4.43 -11.24
N ALA A 54 17.36 -4.25 -11.37
CA ALA A 54 18.06 -3.06 -10.90
C ALA A 54 17.25 -1.77 -11.15
N LYS A 55 16.75 -1.18 -10.07
CA LYS A 55 15.97 0.05 -10.07
C LYS A 55 16.61 1.03 -9.10
N ASN A 56 16.87 2.24 -9.58
CA ASN A 56 17.36 3.33 -8.75
C ASN A 56 16.18 4.00 -8.05
N PHE A 57 15.98 3.69 -6.77
CA PHE A 57 14.94 4.33 -5.96
C PHE A 57 15.43 5.66 -5.40
N LYS A 58 14.53 6.65 -5.39
CA LYS A 58 14.75 7.96 -4.79
C LYS A 58 13.51 8.38 -4.02
N SER A 59 13.71 8.84 -2.80
CA SER A 59 12.74 9.55 -1.99
C SER A 59 13.00 11.06 -2.05
N ALA A 60 12.16 11.84 -1.37
CA ALA A 60 12.44 13.25 -1.11
C ALA A 60 13.73 13.48 -0.29
N SER A 61 14.17 12.50 0.48
CA SER A 61 15.35 12.57 1.34
C SER A 61 16.64 12.04 0.68
N GLY A 62 16.57 11.47 -0.53
CA GLY A 62 17.75 11.03 -1.26
C GLY A 62 17.57 9.68 -1.96
N LYS A 63 18.68 8.98 -2.19
CA LYS A 63 18.68 7.64 -2.77
C LYS A 63 18.17 6.63 -1.73
N MET A 64 17.50 5.58 -2.20
CA MET A 64 17.06 4.47 -1.36
C MET A 64 17.66 3.16 -1.85
N THR A 65 18.00 2.28 -0.91
CA THR A 65 18.50 0.94 -1.22
C THR A 65 17.34 -0.03 -1.35
N SER A 66 17.24 -0.69 -2.50
CA SER A 66 16.31 -1.79 -2.74
C SER A 66 17.05 -3.10 -2.59
N ILE A 67 16.43 -4.05 -1.91
CA ILE A 67 16.97 -5.39 -1.73
C ILE A 67 16.45 -6.26 -2.88
N GLU A 68 15.19 -6.66 -2.77
CA GLU A 68 14.56 -7.72 -3.54
C GLU A 68 13.08 -7.39 -3.75
N THR A 69 12.42 -8.13 -4.62
CA THR A 69 10.97 -8.06 -4.77
C THR A 69 10.30 -9.26 -4.12
N ILE A 70 9.09 -9.07 -3.62
CA ILE A 70 8.26 -10.15 -3.08
C ILE A 70 6.85 -10.03 -3.66
N ILE A 71 6.27 -11.17 -4.03
CA ILE A 71 4.90 -11.21 -4.54
C ILE A 71 3.98 -11.62 -3.39
N LYS A 72 2.97 -10.79 -3.12
CA LYS A 72 1.91 -11.03 -2.13
C LYS A 72 0.56 -10.62 -2.67
N GLU A 73 -0.48 -11.31 -2.23
CA GLU A 73 -1.86 -10.88 -2.48
C GLU A 73 -2.25 -9.80 -1.45
N ILE A 74 -2.69 -8.64 -1.94
CA ILE A 74 -3.37 -7.63 -1.12
C ILE A 74 -4.87 -7.84 -1.26
N ILE A 75 -5.55 -8.04 -0.14
CA ILE A 75 -7.01 -8.14 -0.09
C ILE A 75 -7.56 -6.84 0.49
N ILE A 76 -8.36 -6.11 -0.30
CA ILE A 76 -9.10 -4.94 0.16
C ILE A 76 -10.52 -5.40 0.52
N PRO A 77 -10.88 -5.43 1.82
CA PRO A 77 -12.17 -5.94 2.24
C PRO A 77 -13.31 -5.01 1.84
N HIS A 78 -14.42 -5.57 1.37
CA HIS A 78 -15.61 -4.80 1.02
C HIS A 78 -16.89 -5.62 1.10
N THR A 79 -17.99 -4.95 1.48
CA THR A 79 -19.28 -5.57 1.82
C THR A 79 -19.93 -6.33 0.66
N LYS A 80 -19.63 -5.96 -0.59
CA LYS A 80 -20.12 -6.63 -1.81
C LYS A 80 -19.13 -7.65 -2.39
N GLY A 81 -18.10 -8.00 -1.64
CA GLY A 81 -17.01 -8.86 -2.09
C GLY A 81 -15.66 -8.14 -2.02
N ASN A 82 -14.63 -8.89 -1.64
CA ASN A 82 -13.28 -8.38 -1.50
C ASN A 82 -12.62 -8.15 -2.86
N ILE A 83 -11.78 -7.12 -2.95
CA ILE A 83 -10.87 -6.94 -4.09
C ILE A 83 -9.54 -7.61 -3.75
N ARG A 84 -8.98 -8.34 -4.72
CA ARG A 84 -7.68 -9.00 -4.61
C ARG A 84 -6.72 -8.42 -5.63
N LEU A 85 -5.56 -7.96 -5.17
CA LEU A 85 -4.47 -7.45 -6.01
C LEU A 85 -3.33 -8.45 -5.90
N ASN A 86 -2.89 -9.02 -7.02
CA ASN A 86 -1.64 -9.78 -7.04
C ASN A 86 -0.50 -8.78 -7.19
N SER A 87 0.32 -8.65 -6.16
CA SER A 87 1.14 -7.48 -5.97
C SER A 87 2.62 -7.82 -5.77
N GLU A 88 3.45 -7.30 -6.65
CA GLU A 88 4.91 -7.21 -6.51
C GLU A 88 5.28 -5.99 -5.66
N PHE A 89 5.84 -6.25 -4.48
CA PHE A 89 6.39 -5.25 -3.57
C PHE A 89 7.89 -5.13 -3.78
N PHE A 90 8.39 -3.89 -3.88
CA PHE A 90 9.81 -3.63 -3.69
C PHE A 90 10.12 -3.50 -2.21
N VAL A 91 11.09 -4.29 -1.73
CA VAL A 91 11.55 -4.26 -0.34
C VAL A 91 12.70 -3.27 -0.24
N LEU A 92 12.51 -2.22 0.55
CA LEU A 92 13.49 -1.15 0.72
C LEU A 92 14.12 -1.22 2.13
N GLU A 93 15.44 -1.12 2.20
CA GLU A 93 16.18 -1.13 3.48
C GLU A 93 15.92 0.13 4.28
N ASP A 94 16.02 1.28 3.61
CA ASP A 94 16.06 2.59 4.23
C ASP A 94 14.66 3.27 4.27
N ALA A 95 13.60 2.49 4.06
CA ALA A 95 12.24 3.03 4.06
C ALA A 95 11.72 3.23 5.49
N HIS A 96 11.38 4.47 5.82
CA HIS A 96 10.71 4.85 7.07
C HIS A 96 9.20 4.98 6.85
N ILE A 97 8.53 3.84 6.67
CA ILE A 97 7.08 3.76 6.45
C ILE A 97 6.52 2.79 7.48
N GLN A 98 5.35 3.11 8.06
CA GLN A 98 4.60 2.17 8.89
C GLN A 98 3.55 1.47 8.02
N GLY A 99 3.82 0.22 7.65
CA GLY A 99 2.99 -0.58 6.77
C GLY A 99 3.43 -0.49 5.31
N PHE A 100 2.46 -0.44 4.41
CA PHE A 100 2.73 -0.56 2.98
C PHE A 100 2.38 0.72 2.25
N LEU A 101 3.08 0.99 1.15
CA LEU A 101 2.80 2.16 0.32
C LEU A 101 2.50 1.71 -1.11
N LEU A 102 1.32 2.05 -1.61
CA LEU A 102 0.82 1.75 -2.94
C LEU A 102 1.06 2.95 -3.86
N GLY A 103 1.94 2.75 -4.83
CA GLY A 103 2.32 3.75 -5.82
C GLY A 103 1.36 3.88 -7.00
N THR A 104 1.77 4.73 -7.94
CA THR A 104 0.97 5.08 -9.11
C THR A 104 0.87 3.97 -10.15
N ASP A 105 1.79 3.01 -10.16
CA ASP A 105 1.71 1.79 -10.96
C ASP A 105 0.43 0.99 -10.69
N TYR A 106 0.15 0.65 -9.43
CA TYR A 106 -1.05 -0.08 -9.02
C TYR A 106 -2.30 0.79 -9.11
N GLN A 107 -2.19 2.10 -8.83
CA GLN A 107 -3.31 3.02 -9.03
C GLN A 107 -3.79 3.01 -10.48
N ARG A 108 -2.87 3.09 -11.45
CA ARG A 108 -3.21 3.05 -12.88
C ARG A 108 -3.68 1.67 -13.32
N MET A 109 -3.01 0.61 -12.87
CA MET A 109 -3.32 -0.77 -13.26
C MET A 109 -4.75 -1.15 -12.85
N TYR A 110 -5.13 -0.82 -11.61
CA TYR A 110 -6.42 -1.21 -11.03
C TYR A 110 -7.48 -0.10 -11.10
N GLY A 111 -7.14 1.09 -11.58
CA GLY A 111 -8.05 2.24 -11.62
C GLY A 111 -8.44 2.69 -10.21
N ILE A 112 -7.44 2.88 -9.35
CA ILE A 112 -7.63 3.39 -7.99
C ILE A 112 -7.53 4.91 -8.04
N ASP A 113 -8.65 5.58 -7.73
CA ASP A 113 -8.72 7.03 -7.66
C ASP A 113 -8.98 7.49 -6.22
N ILE A 114 -8.36 8.61 -5.84
CA ILE A 114 -8.56 9.27 -4.55
C ILE A 114 -9.40 10.52 -4.77
N TYR A 115 -10.54 10.59 -4.08
CA TYR A 115 -11.43 11.74 -4.10
C TYR A 115 -11.31 12.49 -2.78
N ASN A 116 -10.96 13.79 -2.87
CA ASN A 116 -10.75 14.65 -1.70
C ASN A 116 -11.93 15.60 -1.42
N SER A 117 -12.93 15.69 -2.31
CA SER A 117 -14.12 16.52 -2.12
C SER A 117 -15.25 15.74 -1.43
N GLN A 118 -16.00 16.40 -0.53
CA GLN A 118 -17.22 15.88 0.12
C GLN A 118 -17.10 14.43 0.64
N ASN A 119 -16.37 14.25 1.75
CA ASN A 119 -15.96 12.97 2.35
C ASN A 119 -14.91 12.24 1.53
N ARG A 120 -13.67 12.31 2.00
CA ARG A 120 -12.53 11.66 1.36
C ARG A 120 -12.75 10.15 1.23
N HIS A 121 -12.66 9.64 0.00
CA HIS A 121 -12.87 8.22 -0.29
C HIS A 121 -11.98 7.76 -1.45
N ILE A 122 -11.91 6.45 -1.65
CA ILE A 122 -11.25 5.88 -2.82
C ILE A 122 -12.27 5.14 -3.68
N THR A 123 -12.04 5.10 -4.98
CA THR A 123 -12.76 4.20 -5.87
C THR A 123 -11.78 3.24 -6.50
N ILE A 124 -12.23 2.02 -6.76
CA ILE A 124 -11.39 1.00 -7.42
C ILE A 124 -12.14 0.48 -8.64
N GLY A 125 -11.44 0.45 -9.78
CA GLY A 125 -11.92 -0.10 -11.04
C GLY A 125 -12.15 0.95 -12.13
N LYS A 126 -11.77 0.60 -13.36
CA LYS A 126 -11.80 1.47 -14.56
C LYS A 126 -13.17 2.08 -14.92
N LYS A 127 -14.28 1.54 -14.39
CA LYS A 127 -15.65 2.02 -14.65
C LYS A 127 -16.28 2.78 -13.47
N ARG A 128 -15.52 3.18 -12.44
CA ARG A 128 -16.02 3.90 -11.25
C ARG A 128 -17.21 3.23 -10.54
N ARG A 129 -17.33 1.90 -10.59
CA ARG A 129 -18.54 1.18 -10.16
C ARG A 129 -18.60 0.84 -8.67
N THR A 130 -17.50 1.00 -7.92
CA THR A 130 -17.45 0.64 -6.51
C THR A 130 -16.71 1.71 -5.71
N ASN A 131 -17.45 2.40 -4.84
CA ASN A 131 -16.91 3.36 -3.89
C ASN A 131 -16.46 2.61 -2.64
N PHE A 132 -15.22 2.80 -2.23
CA PHE A 132 -14.70 2.34 -0.95
C PHE A 132 -14.57 3.56 -0.07
N TYR A 133 -15.57 3.74 0.80
CA TYR A 133 -15.53 4.80 1.79
C TYR A 133 -14.40 4.48 2.77
N LEU A 134 -13.48 5.43 2.94
CA LEU A 134 -12.46 5.37 3.96
C LEU A 134 -13.20 5.42 5.31
N LYS A 135 -13.45 4.26 5.92
CA LYS A 135 -13.70 4.27 7.36
C LYS A 135 -12.38 4.72 7.98
N TYR A 136 -12.40 5.89 8.60
CA TYR A 136 -11.40 6.23 9.61
C TYR A 136 -11.42 5.11 10.65
N THR A 137 -10.58 4.10 10.48
CA THR A 137 -10.35 3.09 11.51
C THR A 137 -9.54 3.76 12.60
N LYS A 138 -10.23 4.44 13.53
CA LYS A 138 -9.82 4.33 14.92
C LYS A 138 -9.80 2.82 15.19
N TYR A 139 -8.61 2.29 15.42
CA TYR A 139 -8.34 0.91 15.82
C TYR A 139 -9.54 0.34 16.59
N LEU A 140 -10.32 -0.52 15.94
CA LEU A 140 -11.28 -1.35 16.65
C LEU A 140 -10.49 -2.54 17.16
N PRO A 141 -10.41 -2.77 18.49
CA PRO A 141 -9.81 -3.98 19.02
C PRO A 141 -10.71 -5.14 18.58
N MET A 142 -10.14 -6.13 17.90
CA MET A 142 -10.85 -7.38 17.65
C MET A 142 -10.62 -8.31 18.84
N THR A 143 -11.71 -8.60 19.55
CA THR A 143 -11.82 -9.81 20.38
C THR A 143 -11.68 -11.04 19.49
N LEU A 144 -10.86 -11.96 19.99
CA LEU A 144 -10.46 -13.26 19.43
C LEU A 144 -11.64 -14.14 18.97
#